data_AF-A0A662TQM6-F1
#
_entry.id   AF-A0A662TQM6-F1
#
_cell.length_a   1.000
_cell.length_b   1.000
_cell.length_c   1.000
_cell.angle_alpha   90.00
_cell.angle_beta   90.00
_cell.angle_gamma   90.00
#
_symmetry.space_group_name_H-M   'P 1'
#
loop_
_entity.id
_entity.type
_entity.pdbx_description
1 polymer ?
#
loop_
_entity_poly.entity_id
_entity_poly.type
_entity_poly.pdbx_seq_one_letter_code
_entity_poly.pdbx_strand_id
1 'polypeptide(L)' 'MLVLGKVIRVTREGRLIVKARAVPKLGADVYDSAANLVGLVYDIIGPVSSPYVVVKVTS' A
#
# COMPACT_ATOMS: atom_id res chain seq x y z
N MET A 1 2.20 -13.79 3.89
CA MET A 1 1.35 -12.79 3.22
C MET A 1 0.65 -11.97 4.29
N LEU A 2 0.83 -10.65 4.28
CA LEU A 2 0.28 -9.75 5.30
C LEU A 2 -0.88 -8.94 4.69
N VAL A 3 -2.00 -8.85 5.41
CA VAL A 3 -3.10 -7.98 5.00
C VAL A 3 -2.69 -6.53 5.24
N LEU A 4 -2.40 -5.81 4.15
CA LEU A 4 -1.92 -4.43 4.23
C LEU A 4 -2.97 -3.51 4.85
N GLY A 5 -4.16 -3.46 4.27
CA GLY A 5 -5.25 -2.60 4.74
C GLY A 5 -6.24 -2.26 3.64
N LYS A 6 -6.92 -1.12 3.80
CA LYS A 6 -7.92 -0.61 2.84
C LYS A 6 -7.40 0.62 2.13
N VAL A 7 -7.62 0.69 0.81
CA VAL A 7 -7.38 1.90 0.02
C VAL A 7 -8.34 2.99 0.49
N ILE A 8 -7.81 4.15 0.85
CA ILE A 8 -8.60 5.31 1.30
C ILE A 8 -8.66 6.41 0.24
N ARG A 9 -7.68 6.46 -0.67
CA ARG A 9 -7.59 7.47 -1.72
C ARG A 9 -6.70 6.99 -2.85
N VAL A 10 -7.02 7.38 -4.07
CA VAL A 10 -6.12 7.36 -5.23
C VAL A 10 -5.65 8.79 -5.46
N THR A 11 -4.33 9.01 -5.58
CA THR A 11 -3.78 10.34 -5.86
C THR A 11 -3.93 10.72 -7.33
N ARG A 12 -3.75 12.00 -7.66
CA ARG A 12 -3.78 12.47 -9.05
C ARG A 12 -2.69 11.84 -9.93
N GLU A 13 -1.58 11.42 -9.32
CA GLU A 13 -0.47 10.72 -9.97
C GLU A 13 -0.70 9.19 -10.05
N GLY A 14 -1.88 8.69 -9.66
CA GLY A 14 -2.21 7.27 -9.75
C GLY A 14 -1.62 6.40 -8.64
N ARG A 15 -1.13 6.99 -7.53
CA ARG A 15 -0.68 6.21 -6.36
C ARG A 15 -1.86 5.85 -5.46
N LEU A 16 -1.83 4.66 -4.87
CA LEU A 16 -2.83 4.26 -3.87
C LEU A 16 -2.34 4.66 -2.48
N ILE A 17 -3.21 5.28 -1.70
CA ILE A 17 -2.98 5.52 -0.28
C ILE A 17 -3.77 4.47 0.50
N VAL A 18 -3.07 3.66 1.28
CA VAL A 18 -3.64 2.56 2.05
C VAL A 18 -3.48 2.88 3.54
N LYS A 19 -4.58 2.84 4.30
CA LYS A 19 -4.48 2.86 5.76
C LYS A 19 -4.06 1.47 6.23
N ALA A 20 -2.83 1.34 6.69
CA ALA A 20 -2.24 0.05 7.01
C ALA A 20 -2.38 -0.31 8.49
N ARG A 21 -2.51 -1.62 8.76
CA ARG A 21 -2.63 -2.16 10.12
C ARG A 21 -1.27 -2.44 10.77
N ALA A 22 -0.23 -2.53 9.97
CA ALA A 22 1.15 -2.78 10.37
C ALA A 22 2.10 -2.11 9.37
N VAL A 23 3.36 -1.94 9.76
CA VAL A 23 4.41 -1.40 8.89
C VAL A 23 4.83 -2.50 7.89
N PRO A 24 4.57 -2.36 6.58
CA PRO A 24 5.06 -3.31 5.59
C PRO A 24 6.55 -3.10 5.31
N LYS A 25 7.16 -4.01 4.56
CA LYS A 25 8.51 -3.79 4.01
C LYS A 25 8.44 -2.84 2.81
N LEU A 26 9.33 -1.85 2.76
CA LEU A 26 9.50 -0.98 1.60
C LEU A 26 9.89 -1.82 0.37
N GLY A 27 9.29 -1.53 -0.78
CA GLY A 27 9.49 -2.26 -2.04
C GLY A 27 8.81 -3.63 -2.11
N ALA A 28 8.01 -4.02 -1.11
CA ALA A 28 7.27 -5.28 -1.16
C ALA A 28 6.13 -5.22 -2.20
N ASP A 29 5.85 -6.36 -2.82
CA ASP A 29 4.72 -6.52 -3.74
C ASP A 29 3.38 -6.41 -2.99
N VAL A 30 2.44 -5.72 -3.62
CA VAL A 30 1.08 -5.53 -3.15
C VAL A 30 0.15 -6.24 -4.12
N TYR A 31 -0.68 -7.12 -3.57
CA TYR A 31 -1.67 -7.88 -4.31
C TYR A 31 -3.08 -7.50 -3.86
N ASP A 32 -4.06 -7.70 -4.74
CA ASP A 32 -5.47 -7.67 -4.36
C ASP A 32 -5.91 -9.00 -3.71
N SER A 33 -7.18 -9.09 -3.35
CA SER A 33 -7.75 -10.30 -2.73
C SER A 33 -7.81 -11.51 -3.67
N ALA A 34 -7.69 -11.30 -4.99
CA ALA A 34 -7.65 -12.34 -6.00
C ALA A 34 -6.22 -12.73 -6.40
N ALA A 35 -5.21 -12.25 -5.65
CA ALA A 35 -3.79 -12.46 -5.88
C ALA A 35 -3.25 -11.84 -7.20
N ASN A 36 -3.94 -10.84 -7.75
CA ASN A 36 -3.40 -10.05 -8.85
C ASN A 36 -2.38 -9.04 -8.33
N LEU A 37 -1.24 -8.91 -9.01
CA LEU A 37 -0.24 -7.90 -8.69
C LEU A 37 -0.82 -6.50 -8.95
N VAL A 38 -0.87 -5.66 -7.92
CA VAL A 38 -1.32 -4.26 -8.01
C VAL A 38 -0.12 -3.33 -8.18
N GLY A 39 0.97 -3.64 -7.50
CA GLY A 39 2.22 -2.89 -7.60
C GLY A 39 3.09 -3.10 -6.38
N LEU A 40 3.78 -2.04 -5.93
CA LEU A 40 4.77 -2.15 -4.85
C LEU A 40 4.64 -1.04 -3.81
N VAL A 41 5.07 -1.33 -2.59
CA VAL A 41 5.19 -0.37 -1.49
C VAL A 41 6.25 0.67 -1.84
N TYR A 42 5.83 1.88 -2.18
CA TYR A 42 6.69 2.99 -2.58
C TYR A 42 7.18 3.81 -1.39
N ASP A 43 6.29 4.07 -0.43
CA ASP A 43 6.60 4.88 0.76
C ASP A 43 5.70 4.50 1.94
N ILE A 44 6.15 4.80 3.16
CA ILE A 44 5.46 4.55 4.42
C ILE A 44 5.51 5.82 5.27
N ILE A 45 4.36 6.43 5.52
CA ILE A 45 4.26 7.74 6.17
C ILE A 45 3.31 7.71 7.38
N GLY A 46 3.43 8.72 8.25
CA GLY A 46 2.54 8.91 9.39
C GLY A 46 2.96 8.11 10.64
N PRO A 47 2.04 7.95 11.62
CA PRO A 47 2.37 7.36 12.92
C PRO A 47 2.63 5.86 12.80
N VAL A 48 3.65 5.37 13.54
CA VAL A 48 4.08 3.96 13.53
C VAL A 48 2.97 2.99 13.93
N SER A 49 2.05 3.42 14.81
CA SER A 49 0.91 2.60 15.26
C SER A 49 -0.21 2.44 14.23
N SER A 50 -0.30 3.32 13.23
CA SER A 50 -1.33 3.28 12.18
C SER A 50 -0.81 3.98 10.92
N PRO A 51 0.18 3.41 10.23
CA PRO A 51 0.84 4.06 9.11
C PRO A 51 -0.08 4.16 7.88
N TYR A 52 0.25 5.12 7.01
CA TYR A 52 -0.28 5.19 5.65
C TYR A 52 0.79 4.68 4.70
N VAL A 53 0.38 3.81 3.78
CA VAL A 53 1.27 3.19 2.80
C VAL A 53 0.93 3.74 1.43
N VAL A 54 1.96 4.25 0.75
CA VAL A 54 1.85 4.69 -0.63
C VAL A 54 2.23 3.53 -1.53
N VAL A 55 1.32 3.09 -2.38
CA VAL A 55 1.57 2.04 -3.36
C VAL A 55 1.74 2.68 -4.73
N LYS A 56 2.85 2.36 -5.40
CA LYS A 56 3.05 2.69 -6.80
C LYS A 56 2.42 1.57 -7.62
N VAL A 57 1.36 1.91 -8.37
CA VAL A 57 0.73 0.98 -9.30
C VAL A 57 1.69 0.73 -10.45
N THR A 58 2.00 -0.54 -10.69
CA THR A 58 2.76 -0.99 -11.86
C THR A 58 1.81 -1.86 -12.66
N SER A 59 1.22 -1.26 -13.69
CA SER A 59 0.53 -1.95 -14.77
C SER A 59 1.54 -2.44 -15.80
#